data_AF-A0A8T8E5R5-F1
#
_entry.id   AF-A0A8T8E5R5-F1
#
_cell.length_a   1.000
_cell.length_b   1.000
_cell.length_c   1.000
_cell.angle_alpha   90.00
_cell.angle_beta   90.00
_cell.angle_gamma   90.00
#
_symmetry.space_group_name_H-M   'P 1'
#
loop_
_entity.id
_entity.type
_entity.pdbx_description
1 polymer ?
#
loop_
_entity_poly.entity_id
_entity_poly.type
_entity_poly.pdbx_seq_one_letter_code
_entity_poly.pdbx_strand_id
1 'polypeptide(L)'
;MSMIPMEWGEPDSRPGIYYDFLWTGLAVIVLAALAYWEPFSITVSITPPRLAGATILGVILGVSVMYGSFVSERFQRLWADFRIRFAGLFALIMGGQLGLTIAPTWTVLTMLTTFLAFIPLRIAIYLHTR
;
A
#
# COMPACT_ATOMS: atom_id res chain seq x y z
N MET A 1 -0.29 -3.26 -24.65
CA MET A 1 0.22 -1.88 -24.51
C MET A 1 -0.14 -1.40 -23.11
N SER A 2 0.82 -0.86 -22.36
CA SER A 2 0.54 -0.22 -21.06
C SER A 2 -0.17 1.10 -21.33
N MET A 3 -1.31 1.33 -20.67
CA MET A 3 -2.02 2.63 -20.75
C MET A 3 -1.28 3.72 -19.95
N ILE A 4 -0.35 3.32 -19.09
CA ILE A 4 0.48 4.19 -18.26
C ILE A 4 1.87 4.27 -18.90
N PRO A 5 2.40 5.48 -19.17
CA PRO A 5 3.75 5.65 -19.69
C PRO A 5 4.81 5.04 -18.74
N MET A 6 5.81 4.36 -19.29
CA MET A 6 6.92 3.77 -18.50
C MET A 6 7.63 4.83 -17.63
N GLU A 7 7.77 6.04 -18.15
CA GLU A 7 8.39 7.21 -17.49
C GLU A 7 7.68 7.61 -16.17
N TRP A 8 6.45 7.15 -15.94
CA TRP A 8 5.73 7.40 -14.68
C TRP A 8 6.18 6.47 -13.56
N GLY A 9 6.86 5.37 -13.89
CA GLY A 9 7.47 4.47 -12.92
C GLY A 9 8.80 4.99 -12.37
N GLU A 10 9.36 6.06 -12.95
CA GLU A 10 10.64 6.63 -12.50
C GLU A 10 10.48 7.33 -11.14
N PRO A 11 11.48 7.24 -10.24
CA PRO A 11 11.35 7.76 -8.89
C PRO A 11 11.16 9.28 -8.82
N ASP A 12 11.71 10.01 -9.78
CA ASP A 12 11.71 11.46 -9.94
C ASP A 12 10.57 12.00 -10.83
N SER A 13 9.71 11.10 -11.32
CA SER A 13 8.61 11.46 -12.21
C SER A 13 7.48 12.19 -11.49
N ARG A 14 7.31 13.49 -11.81
CA ARG A 14 6.18 14.30 -11.33
C ARG A 14 4.81 13.71 -11.64
N PRO A 15 4.48 13.31 -12.90
CA PRO A 15 3.19 12.70 -13.19
C PRO A 15 3.01 11.34 -12.50
N GLY A 16 4.10 10.57 -12.34
CA GLY A 16 4.11 9.33 -11.55
C GLY A 16 3.68 9.55 -10.09
N ILE A 17 4.18 10.61 -9.46
CA ILE A 17 3.83 10.94 -8.06
C ILE A 17 2.36 11.34 -7.92
N TYR A 18 1.82 12.14 -8.85
CA TYR A 18 0.40 12.49 -8.81
C TYR A 18 -0.48 11.26 -8.99
N TYR A 19 -0.08 10.35 -9.88
CA TYR A 19 -0.77 9.08 -10.08
C TYR A 19 -0.74 8.22 -8.81
N ASP A 20 0.43 8.07 -8.19
CA ASP A 20 0.60 7.31 -6.94
C ASP A 20 -0.22 7.90 -5.79
N PHE A 21 -0.24 9.23 -5.64
CA PHE A 21 -1.05 9.90 -4.60
C PHE A 21 -2.53 9.82 -4.86
N LEU A 22 -2.98 9.86 -6.11
CA LEU A 22 -4.39 9.68 -6.44
C LEU A 22 -4.86 8.29 -6.00
N TRP A 23 -4.11 7.24 -6.34
CA TRP A 23 -4.46 5.87 -5.94
C TRP A 23 -4.31 5.62 -4.45
N THR A 24 -3.25 6.15 -3.83
CA THR A 24 -3.06 6.06 -2.38
C THR A 24 -4.18 6.77 -1.64
N GLY A 25 -4.55 7.98 -2.07
CA GLY A 25 -5.65 8.75 -1.49
C GLY A 25 -6.99 8.03 -1.64
N LEU A 26 -7.26 7.45 -2.82
CA LEU A 26 -8.47 6.66 -3.05
C LEU A 26 -8.52 5.41 -2.16
N ALA A 27 -7.40 4.71 -2.00
CA ALA A 27 -7.29 3.56 -1.09
C ALA A 27 -7.53 3.96 0.37
N VAL A 28 -6.97 5.09 0.83
CA VAL A 28 -7.21 5.63 2.17
C VAL A 28 -8.69 5.94 2.37
N ILE A 29 -9.34 6.58 1.41
CA ILE A 29 -10.78 6.90 1.48
C ILE A 29 -11.61 5.61 1.61
N VAL A 30 -11.33 4.60 0.78
CA VAL A 30 -12.06 3.32 0.82
C VAL A 30 -11.86 2.61 2.17
N LEU A 31 -10.62 2.53 2.68
CA LEU A 31 -10.33 1.88 3.96
C LEU A 31 -10.90 2.66 5.15
N ALA A 32 -10.87 3.99 5.11
CA ALA A 32 -11.50 4.83 6.13
C ALA A 32 -13.02 4.64 6.12
N ALA A 33 -13.64 4.53 4.95
CA ALA A 33 -15.06 4.21 4.83
C ALA A 33 -15.37 2.81 5.40
N LEU A 34 -14.53 1.80 5.14
CA LEU A 34 -14.68 0.48 5.76
C LEU A 34 -14.61 0.55 7.30
N ALA A 35 -13.67 1.34 7.83
CA ALA A 35 -13.50 1.51 9.27
C ALA A 35 -14.65 2.30 9.93
N TYR A 36 -15.24 3.26 9.22
CA TYR A 36 -16.29 4.13 9.74
C TYR A 36 -17.70 3.53 9.59
N TRP A 37 -17.99 2.95 8.42
CA TRP A 37 -19.33 2.44 8.09
C TRP A 37 -19.54 0.97 8.43
N GLU A 38 -18.46 0.21 8.69
CA GLU A 38 -18.50 -1.21 9.04
C GLU A 38 -19.39 -2.08 8.10
N PRO A 39 -19.27 -1.94 6.76
CA PRO A 39 -20.11 -2.70 5.84
C PRO A 39 -19.78 -4.20 5.90
N PHE A 40 -20.73 -5.04 5.49
CA PHE A 40 -20.57 -6.51 5.44
C PHE A 40 -20.33 -7.19 6.80
N SER A 41 -20.82 -6.59 7.89
CA SER A 41 -20.65 -7.11 9.27
C SER A 41 -19.19 -7.14 9.73
N ILE A 42 -18.33 -6.32 9.12
CA ILE A 42 -16.93 -6.13 9.52
C ILE A 42 -16.89 -5.21 10.74
N THR A 43 -16.51 -5.75 11.90
CA THR A 43 -16.38 -4.94 13.14
C THR A 43 -14.95 -4.45 13.33
N VAL A 44 -14.79 -3.13 13.47
CA VAL A 44 -13.48 -2.47 13.61
C VAL A 44 -13.39 -1.84 15.00
N SER A 45 -12.89 -2.63 15.95
CA SER A 45 -12.74 -2.17 17.33
C SER A 45 -11.39 -1.45 17.52
N ILE A 46 -11.44 -0.13 17.38
CA ILE A 46 -10.28 0.76 17.53
C ILE A 46 -9.97 0.95 19.01
N THR A 47 -9.02 0.16 19.52
CA THR A 47 -8.44 0.36 20.85
C THR A 47 -6.99 0.87 20.73
N PRO A 48 -6.48 1.66 21.69
CA PRO A 48 -5.11 2.16 21.66
C PRO A 48 -4.03 1.11 21.34
N PRO A 49 -4.02 -0.10 21.94
CA PRO A 49 -3.00 -1.11 21.63
C PRO A 49 -3.13 -1.67 20.21
N ARG A 50 -4.35 -1.86 19.70
CA ARG A 50 -4.57 -2.34 18.33
C ARG A 50 -4.16 -1.30 17.30
N LEU A 51 -4.48 -0.04 17.56
CA LEU A 51 -4.05 1.07 16.72
C LEU A 51 -2.52 1.18 16.68
N ALA A 52 -1.85 1.15 17.84
CA ALA A 52 -0.40 1.20 17.92
C ALA A 52 0.26 0.03 17.18
N GLY A 53 -0.20 -1.20 17.43
CA GLY A 53 0.32 -2.40 16.77
C GLY A 53 0.13 -2.37 15.25
N ALA A 54 -1.07 -2.03 14.78
CA ALA A 54 -1.36 -1.92 13.35
C ALA A 54 -0.57 -0.77 12.68
N THR A 55 -0.30 0.31 13.42
CA THR A 55 0.55 1.40 12.93
C THR A 55 1.98 0.93 12.72
N ILE A 56 2.56 0.23 13.70
CA ILE A 56 3.93 -0.31 13.58
C ILE A 56 4.02 -1.28 12.39
N LEU A 57 3.10 -2.24 12.31
CA LEU A 57 3.06 -3.20 11.20
C LEU A 57 2.89 -2.50 9.85
N GLY A 58 1.97 -1.54 9.77
CA GLY A 58 1.69 -0.87 8.51
C GLY A 58 2.84 0.02 8.04
N VAL A 59 3.55 0.68 8.96
CA VAL A 59 4.77 1.43 8.64
C VAL A 59 5.87 0.51 8.14
N ILE A 60 6.12 -0.64 8.79
CA ILE A 60 7.13 -1.62 8.34
C ILE A 60 6.80 -2.12 6.93
N LEU A 61 5.54 -2.46 6.68
CA LEU A 61 5.08 -2.87 5.35
C LEU A 61 5.24 -1.75 4.34
N GLY A 62 4.88 -0.52 4.70
CA GLY A 62 5.02 0.66 3.86
C GLY A 62 6.46 0.93 3.44
N VAL A 63 7.40 0.91 4.40
CA VAL A 63 8.83 1.04 4.12
C VAL A 63 9.32 -0.09 3.23
N SER A 64 8.93 -1.33 3.52
CA SER A 64 9.37 -2.52 2.79
C SER A 64 8.92 -2.50 1.33
N VAL A 65 7.65 -2.18 1.07
CA VAL A 65 7.09 -2.07 -0.28
C VAL A 65 7.74 -0.91 -1.03
N MET A 66 7.94 0.24 -0.38
CA MET A 66 8.57 1.40 -1.01
C MET A 66 10.03 1.11 -1.40
N TYR A 67 10.80 0.51 -0.49
CA TYR A 67 12.18 0.10 -0.75
C TYR A 67 12.26 -0.91 -1.90
N GLY A 68 11.39 -1.92 -1.89
CA GLY A 68 11.31 -2.89 -2.98
C GLY A 68 10.94 -2.25 -4.33
N SER A 69 10.05 -1.26 -4.32
CA SER A 69 9.51 -0.66 -5.55
C SER A 69 10.46 0.35 -6.20
N PHE A 70 11.21 1.14 -5.42
CA PHE A 70 11.99 2.27 -5.94
C PHE A 70 13.49 2.19 -5.68
N VAL A 71 13.93 1.41 -4.70
CA VAL A 71 15.36 1.34 -4.31
C VAL A 71 16.01 0.03 -4.75
N SER A 72 15.29 -1.09 -4.66
CA SER A 72 15.85 -2.40 -4.98
C SER A 72 15.68 -2.77 -6.45
N GLU A 73 16.74 -2.64 -7.24
CA GLU A 73 16.76 -3.13 -8.63
C GLU A 73 16.43 -4.62 -8.75
N ARG A 74 16.87 -5.43 -7.78
CA ARG A 74 16.60 -6.88 -7.77
C ARG A 74 15.11 -7.16 -7.67
N PHE A 75 14.41 -6.44 -6.79
CA PHE A 75 12.98 -6.59 -6.62
C PHE A 75 12.22 -6.04 -7.83
N GLN A 76 12.64 -4.90 -8.38
CA GLN A 76 12.07 -4.36 -9.63
C GLN A 76 12.18 -5.35 -10.80
N ARG A 77 13.34 -5.98 -11.00
CA ARG A 77 13.53 -7.00 -12.04
C ARG A 77 12.67 -8.25 -11.80
N LEU A 78 12.56 -8.69 -10.55
CA LEU A 78 11.71 -9.82 -10.17
C LEU A 78 10.23 -9.51 -10.40
N TRP A 79 9.80 -8.29 -10.10
CA TRP A 79 8.43 -7.82 -10.29
C TRP A 79 8.08 -7.47 -11.74
N ALA A 80 9.09 -7.32 -12.61
CA ALA A 80 8.90 -7.16 -14.05
C ALA A 80 8.42 -8.46 -14.72
N ASP A 81 8.69 -9.63 -14.12
CA ASP A 81 8.14 -10.90 -14.59
C ASP A 81 6.63 -10.94 -14.30
N PHE A 82 5.83 -11.05 -15.37
CA PHE A 82 4.39 -11.12 -15.30
C PHE A 82 3.88 -12.23 -14.37
N ARG A 83 4.50 -13.43 -14.39
CA ARG A 83 4.06 -14.57 -13.59
C ARG A 83 4.24 -14.31 -12.10
N ILE A 84 5.39 -13.74 -11.75
CA ILE A 84 5.74 -13.41 -10.37
C ILE A 84 4.85 -12.28 -9.87
N ARG A 85 4.68 -11.22 -10.67
CA ARG A 85 3.77 -10.12 -10.35
C ARG A 85 2.34 -10.60 -10.15
N PHE A 86 1.84 -11.45 -11.05
CA PHE A 86 0.50 -12.02 -10.94
C PHE A 86 0.34 -12.85 -9.66
N ALA A 87 1.27 -13.78 -9.40
CA ALA A 87 1.23 -14.61 -8.20
C ALA A 87 1.33 -13.77 -6.92
N GLY A 88 2.19 -12.75 -6.90
CA GLY A 88 2.35 -11.83 -5.78
C GLY A 88 1.08 -11.01 -5.51
N LEU A 89 0.48 -10.42 -6.56
CA LEU A 89 -0.79 -9.68 -6.43
C LEU A 89 -1.94 -10.60 -6.01
N PHE A 90 -2.01 -11.81 -6.56
CA PHE A 90 -3.00 -12.81 -6.18
C PHE A 90 -2.87 -13.18 -4.70
N ALA A 91 -1.65 -13.49 -4.25
CA ALA A 91 -1.39 -13.80 -2.84
C ALA A 91 -1.73 -12.62 -1.92
N LEU A 92 -1.44 -11.38 -2.34
CA LEU A 92 -1.76 -10.18 -1.59
C LEU A 92 -3.27 -9.96 -1.47
N ILE A 93 -4.03 -10.15 -2.55
CA ILE A 93 -5.49 -10.03 -2.54
C ILE A 93 -6.11 -11.12 -1.66
N MET A 94 -5.71 -12.39 -1.85
CA MET A 94 -6.22 -13.51 -1.05
C MET A 94 -5.87 -13.35 0.43
N GLY A 95 -4.64 -12.92 0.73
CA GLY A 95 -4.21 -12.63 2.10
C GLY A 95 -4.99 -11.48 2.74
N GLY A 96 -5.28 -10.42 1.97
CA GLY A 96 -6.13 -9.32 2.39
C GLY A 96 -7.56 -9.76 2.71
N GLN A 97 -8.18 -10.56 1.84
CA GLN A 97 -9.52 -11.12 2.07
C GLN A 97 -9.57 -12.03 3.31
N LEU A 98 -8.57 -12.90 3.47
CA LEU A 98 -8.44 -13.76 4.64
C LEU A 98 -8.28 -12.93 5.92
N GLY A 99 -7.44 -11.90 5.87
CA GLY A 99 -7.24 -10.95 6.97
C GLY A 99 -8.53 -10.24 7.36
N LEU A 100 -9.29 -9.73 6.39
CA LEU A 100 -10.59 -9.11 6.64
C LEU A 100 -11.60 -10.07 7.27
N THR A 101 -11.49 -11.37 6.99
CA THR A 101 -12.37 -12.40 7.55
C THR A 101 -11.98 -12.77 8.98
N ILE A 102 -10.69 -12.91 9.27
CA ILE A 102 -10.19 -13.42 10.56
C ILE A 102 -9.94 -12.28 11.56
N ALA A 103 -9.32 -11.19 11.11
CA ALA A 103 -8.83 -10.10 11.94
C ALA A 103 -9.12 -8.73 11.29
N PRO A 104 -10.40 -8.40 11.02
CA PRO A 104 -10.80 -7.22 10.26
C PRO A 104 -10.20 -5.92 10.77
N THR A 105 -10.22 -5.72 12.09
CA THR A 105 -9.65 -4.53 12.73
C THR A 105 -8.15 -4.39 12.40
N TRP A 106 -7.38 -5.46 12.54
CA TRP A 106 -5.94 -5.42 12.27
C TRP A 106 -5.66 -5.19 10.79
N THR A 107 -6.40 -5.86 9.90
CA THR A 107 -6.20 -5.73 8.46
C THR A 107 -6.52 -4.33 7.98
N VAL A 108 -7.68 -3.77 8.35
CA VAL A 108 -8.07 -2.41 7.95
C VAL A 108 -7.08 -1.39 8.48
N LEU A 109 -6.76 -1.43 9.78
CA LEU A 109 -5.83 -0.47 10.37
C LEU A 109 -4.42 -0.58 9.80
N THR A 110 -3.91 -1.80 9.58
CA THR A 110 -2.57 -2.02 9.03
C THR A 110 -2.49 -1.53 7.58
N MET A 111 -3.50 -1.84 6.75
CA MET A 111 -3.54 -1.33 5.38
C MET A 111 -3.62 0.19 5.35
N LEU A 112 -4.47 0.78 6.20
CA LEU A 112 -4.66 2.22 6.26
C LEU A 112 -3.35 2.92 6.66
N THR A 113 -2.65 2.41 7.67
CA THR A 113 -1.35 2.95 8.10
C THR A 113 -0.25 2.71 7.07
N THR A 114 -0.27 1.60 6.32
CA THR A 114 0.63 1.38 5.17
C THR A 114 0.44 2.44 4.09
N PHE A 115 -0.80 2.70 3.67
CA PHE A 115 -1.07 3.72 2.64
C PHE A 115 -0.75 5.14 3.14
N LEU A 116 -1.04 5.45 4.40
CA LEU A 116 -0.64 6.73 4.98
C LEU A 116 0.89 6.88 5.05
N ALA A 117 1.63 5.80 5.34
CA ALA A 117 3.09 5.82 5.34
C ALA A 117 3.68 6.04 3.94
N PHE A 118 3.02 5.55 2.88
CA PHE A 118 3.47 5.77 1.50
C PHE A 118 3.54 7.25 1.11
N ILE A 119 2.67 8.09 1.66
CA ILE A 119 2.64 9.51 1.31
C ILE A 119 3.98 10.19 1.63
N PRO A 120 4.45 10.26 2.91
CA PRO A 120 5.73 10.88 3.22
C PRO A 120 6.91 10.12 2.62
N LEU A 121 6.86 8.78 2.52
CA LEU A 121 7.93 7.98 1.92
C LEU A 121 8.14 8.32 0.44
N ARG A 122 7.05 8.47 -0.34
CA ARG A 122 7.15 8.79 -1.76
C ARG A 122 7.66 10.21 -1.98
N ILE A 123 7.23 11.16 -1.15
CA ILE A 123 7.77 12.53 -1.14
C ILE A 123 9.28 12.51 -0.86
N ALA A 124 9.71 11.76 0.16
CA ALA A 124 11.12 11.67 0.53
C ALA A 124 11.98 11.12 -0.62
N ILE A 125 11.51 10.08 -1.31
CA ILE A 125 12.22 9.51 -2.48
C ILE A 125 12.29 10.52 -3.61
N TYR A 126 11.17 11.17 -3.95
CA TYR A 126 11.16 12.20 -4.99
C TYR A 126 12.15 13.34 -4.71
N LEU A 127 12.19 13.83 -3.46
CA LEU A 127 13.12 14.89 -3.06
C LEU A 127 14.58 14.41 -3.04
N HIS A 128 14.83 13.12 -2.84
CA HIS A 128 16.18 12.57 -2.84
C HIS A 128 16.72 12.30 -4.25
N THR A 129 15.83 11.96 -5.21
CA THR A 129 16.22 11.63 -6.59
C THR A 129 16.26 12.86 -7.52
N ARG A 130 15.65 13.98 -7.11
CA ARG A 130 15.66 15.26 -7.84
C ARG A 130 16.89 16.11 -7.54
#